data_AF-A0A1W6Z8L6-F1
#
_entry.id   AF-A0A1W6Z8L6-F1
#
_cell.length_a   1.000
_cell.length_b   1.000
_cell.length_c   1.000
_cell.angle_alpha   90.00
_cell.angle_beta   90.00
_cell.angle_gamma   90.00
#
_symmetry.space_group_name_H-M   'P 1'
#
loop_
_entity.id
_entity.type
_entity.pdbx_description
1 polymer ?
#
loop_
_entity_poly.entity_id
_entity_poly.type
_entity_poly.pdbx_seq_one_letter_code
_entity_poly.pdbx_strand_id
1 'polypeptide(L)'
;MDRLSRVWPSMRNPSVGEPESSRRILFCPTGWSCWGIYGVSKGDVVATRHDDGELRAVAVVQRGGHSTLRVFAEASDFRQSILQRLSELGASCGITKGLSLFTADIPPEVDFAAIDAYLDSISDGEDIAYEDACLQHNGVGDDRRRECEAMATVPLRLH
;
A
#
# COMPACT_ATOMS: atom_id res chain seq x y z
N MET A 1 -7.47 -26.76 8.17
CA MET A 1 -6.97 -25.38 8.36
C MET A 1 -5.99 -25.12 7.23
N ASP A 2 -6.51 -24.88 6.03
CA ASP A 2 -5.70 -24.79 4.82
C ASP A 2 -5.18 -23.37 4.64
N ARG A 3 -3.85 -23.24 4.65
CA ARG A 3 -3.13 -22.07 4.16
C ARG A 3 -3.50 -21.89 2.69
N LEU A 4 -4.29 -20.87 2.39
CA LEU A 4 -4.51 -20.39 1.04
C LEU A 4 -3.19 -19.84 0.48
N SER A 5 -2.39 -20.71 -0.11
CA SER A 5 -1.34 -20.37 -1.07
C SER A 5 -2.00 -19.80 -2.31
N ARG A 6 -2.21 -18.48 -2.34
CA ARG A 6 -2.64 -17.77 -3.54
C ARG A 6 -1.41 -17.48 -4.39
N VAL A 7 -1.32 -18.22 -5.50
CA VAL A 7 -0.41 -17.99 -6.63
C VAL A 7 -0.71 -16.60 -7.22
N TRP A 8 0.34 -15.81 -7.50
CA TRP A 8 0.22 -14.42 -7.95
C TRP A 8 0.24 -14.35 -9.48
N PRO A 9 -0.72 -13.69 -10.15
CA PRO A 9 -0.67 -13.60 -11.61
C PRO A 9 0.44 -12.64 -12.08
N SER A 10 1.39 -13.18 -12.86
CA SER A 10 2.14 -12.55 -13.96
C SER A 10 2.36 -11.02 -13.90
N MET A 11 3.54 -10.61 -13.44
CA MET A 11 4.13 -9.30 -13.73
C MET A 11 4.39 -9.18 -15.25
N ARG A 12 3.99 -8.06 -15.87
CA ARG A 12 4.33 -7.79 -17.28
C ARG A 12 5.84 -7.61 -17.41
N ASN A 13 6.47 -8.43 -18.26
CA ASN A 13 7.89 -8.30 -18.62
C ASN A 13 8.16 -6.91 -19.22
N PRO A 14 9.14 -6.14 -18.71
CA PRO A 14 9.69 -5.03 -19.46
C PRO A 14 10.46 -5.55 -20.68
N SER A 15 10.51 -4.73 -21.74
CA SER A 15 11.15 -5.03 -23.02
C SER A 15 12.60 -5.52 -22.87
N VAL A 16 12.95 -6.52 -23.67
CA VAL A 16 14.27 -7.17 -23.75
C VAL A 16 15.38 -6.11 -23.92
N GLY A 17 16.28 -5.98 -22.94
CA GLY A 17 17.49 -5.15 -23.07
C GLY A 17 18.04 -4.49 -21.79
N GLU A 18 17.34 -4.53 -20.65
CA GLU A 18 17.85 -3.89 -19.43
C GLU A 18 18.74 -4.81 -18.56
N PRO A 19 19.82 -4.28 -17.95
CA PRO A 19 20.73 -5.05 -17.09
C PRO A 19 20.02 -5.60 -15.84
N GLU A 20 20.35 -6.84 -15.45
CA GLU A 20 19.71 -7.60 -14.36
C GLU A 20 19.73 -6.91 -12.99
N SER A 21 20.64 -5.97 -12.73
CA SER A 21 20.77 -5.28 -11.45
C SER A 21 19.84 -4.07 -11.26
N SER A 22 19.03 -3.71 -12.27
CA SER A 22 18.30 -2.43 -12.28
C SER A 22 16.80 -2.57 -12.58
N ARG A 23 16.22 -3.76 -12.42
CA ARG A 23 14.80 -4.00 -12.73
C ARG A 23 13.89 -3.25 -11.75
N ARG A 24 13.43 -2.07 -12.19
CA ARG A 24 12.40 -1.27 -11.53
C ARG A 24 11.03 -1.90 -11.78
N ILE A 25 10.57 -2.73 -10.86
CA ILE A 25 9.15 -3.12 -10.87
C ILE A 25 8.40 -2.09 -10.04
N LEU A 26 7.80 -1.14 -10.72
CA LEU A 26 6.79 -0.25 -10.15
C LEU A 26 5.61 -1.14 -9.72
N PHE A 27 5.49 -1.37 -8.42
CA PHE A 27 4.28 -1.93 -7.87
C PHE A 27 3.15 -0.91 -8.08
N CYS A 28 2.04 -1.39 -8.67
CA CYS A 28 0.80 -0.68 -9.03
C CYS A 28 0.73 -0.05 -10.44
N PRO A 29 0.49 -0.86 -11.50
CA PRO A 29 -0.30 -0.40 -12.63
C PRO A 29 -1.77 -0.52 -12.24
N THR A 30 -2.40 0.61 -11.92
CA THR A 30 -3.85 0.87 -11.93
C THR A 30 -4.72 -0.37 -12.15
N GLY A 31 -5.18 -1.02 -11.06
CA GLY A 31 -6.11 -2.15 -11.13
C GLY A 31 -5.83 -3.29 -10.15
N TRP A 32 -4.70 -3.25 -9.44
CA TRP A 32 -4.32 -4.26 -8.45
C TRP A 32 -4.45 -3.64 -7.07
N SER A 33 -5.49 -4.03 -6.36
CA SER A 33 -5.70 -3.60 -4.99
C SER A 33 -4.69 -4.30 -4.08
N CYS A 34 -3.81 -3.51 -3.46
CA CYS A 34 -2.74 -3.93 -2.56
C CYS A 34 -3.26 -4.53 -1.23
N TRP A 35 -4.49 -5.06 -1.19
CA TRP A 35 -5.17 -5.45 0.04
C TRP A 35 -4.32 -6.32 0.96
N GLY A 36 -3.59 -7.28 0.39
CA GLY A 36 -2.88 -8.30 1.16
C GLY A 36 -1.40 -8.02 1.40
N ILE A 37 -0.88 -6.85 1.03
CA ILE A 37 0.57 -6.56 1.09
C ILE A 37 0.81 -5.38 2.02
N TYR A 38 1.64 -5.63 3.03
CA TYR A 38 2.14 -4.63 3.96
C TYR A 38 3.62 -4.36 3.67
N GLY A 39 4.05 -3.13 3.96
CA GLY A 39 5.44 -2.68 3.86
C GLY A 39 5.86 -2.16 2.50
N VAL A 40 4.94 -2.04 1.52
CA VAL A 40 5.20 -1.54 0.16
C VAL A 40 4.20 -0.47 -0.22
N SER A 41 4.68 0.64 -0.79
CA SER A 41 3.85 1.69 -1.38
C SER A 41 4.25 1.98 -2.82
N LYS A 42 3.44 2.78 -3.51
CA LYS A 42 3.70 3.21 -4.88
C LYS A 42 5.07 3.92 -4.97
N GLY A 43 5.81 3.60 -6.02
CA GLY A 43 7.15 4.16 -6.24
C GLY A 43 8.29 3.46 -5.50
N ASP A 44 8.00 2.52 -4.59
CA ASP A 44 9.04 1.69 -3.99
C ASP A 44 9.75 0.85 -5.06
N VAL A 45 11.07 0.67 -4.90
CA VAL A 45 11.86 -0.27 -5.70
C VAL A 45 12.06 -1.54 -4.87
N VAL A 46 11.72 -2.68 -5.47
CA VAL A 46 11.84 -3.98 -4.81
C VAL A 46 12.89 -4.86 -5.48
N ALA A 47 13.69 -5.55 -4.67
CA ALA A 47 14.45 -6.69 -5.13
C ALA A 47 13.48 -7.83 -5.46
N THR A 48 13.79 -8.58 -6.52
CA THR A 48 12.98 -9.71 -6.95
C THR A 48 13.83 -10.97 -7.14
N ARG A 49 13.15 -12.11 -7.08
CA ARG A 49 13.70 -13.43 -7.39
C ARG A 49 12.78 -14.10 -8.40
N HIS A 50 13.36 -14.85 -9.32
CA HIS A 50 12.59 -15.71 -10.21
C HIS A 50 12.39 -17.06 -9.52
N ASP A 51 11.14 -17.44 -9.32
CA ASP A 51 10.74 -18.76 -8.84
C ASP A 51 9.69 -19.30 -9.84
N ASP A 52 9.91 -20.47 -10.43
CA ASP A 52 8.98 -21.14 -11.36
C ASP A 52 8.44 -20.29 -12.54
N GLY A 53 9.28 -19.38 -13.06
CA GLY A 53 8.92 -18.50 -14.17
C GLY A 53 8.15 -17.23 -13.73
N GLU A 54 7.94 -17.04 -12.44
CA GLU A 54 7.30 -15.86 -11.85
C GLU A 54 8.33 -14.99 -11.11
N LEU A 55 8.11 -13.67 -11.15
CA LEU A 55 8.88 -12.70 -10.39
C LEU A 55 8.23 -12.49 -9.03
N ARG A 56 8.97 -12.82 -7.97
CA ARG A 56 8.54 -12.63 -6.59
C ARG A 56 9.33 -11.51 -5.93
N ALA A 57 8.63 -10.54 -5.34
CA ALA A 57 9.26 -9.50 -4.51
C ALA A 57 9.85 -10.13 -3.24
N VAL A 58 11.09 -9.77 -2.90
CA VAL A 58 11.79 -10.33 -1.73
C VAL A 58 12.22 -9.28 -0.71
N ALA A 59 12.40 -8.03 -1.13
CA ALA A 59 12.69 -6.92 -0.23
C ALA A 59 12.39 -5.58 -0.90
N VAL A 60 12.05 -4.56 -0.13
CA VAL A 60 12.10 -3.16 -0.57
C VAL A 60 13.53 -2.67 -0.41
N VAL A 61 14.13 -2.16 -1.48
CA VAL A 61 15.52 -1.67 -1.50
C VAL A 61 15.60 -0.15 -1.65
N GLN A 62 14.51 0.49 -2.07
CA GLN A 62 14.41 1.94 -2.11
C GLN A 62 12.96 2.37 -1.87
N ARG A 63 12.77 3.40 -1.04
CA ARG A 63 11.47 4.00 -0.76
C ARG A 63 11.07 5.00 -1.84
N GLY A 64 9.79 5.00 -2.20
CA GLY A 64 9.18 5.92 -3.16
C GLY A 64 8.63 7.22 -2.54
N GLY A 65 8.52 7.27 -1.22
CA GLY A 65 7.99 8.40 -0.45
C GLY A 65 6.49 8.33 -0.18
N HIS A 66 5.75 7.51 -0.92
CA HIS A 66 4.32 7.33 -0.71
C HIS A 66 4.02 6.60 0.59
N SER A 67 2.90 6.91 1.23
CA SER A 67 2.32 6.06 2.27
C SER A 67 1.04 5.41 1.78
N THR A 68 0.71 4.27 2.37
CA THR A 68 -0.50 3.53 2.04
C THR A 68 -1.25 3.21 3.32
N LEU A 69 -2.49 3.68 3.39
CA LEU A 69 -3.43 3.31 4.44
C LEU A 69 -4.46 2.33 3.87
N ARG A 70 -4.96 1.44 4.72
CA ARG A 70 -6.14 0.62 4.44
C ARG A 70 -7.28 1.15 5.30
N VAL A 71 -8.45 1.30 4.71
CA VAL A 71 -9.62 1.86 5.38
C VAL A 71 -10.79 0.90 5.19
N PHE A 72 -11.45 0.55 6.28
CA PHE A 72 -12.70 -0.18 6.33
C PHE A 72 -13.84 0.81 6.54
N ALA A 73 -14.91 0.68 5.74
CA ALA A 73 -16.15 1.43 5.87
C ALA A 73 -17.33 0.56 5.43
N GLU A 74 -18.17 0.13 6.38
CA GLU A 74 -19.27 -0.82 6.11
C GLU A 74 -20.40 -0.19 5.27
N ALA A 75 -20.82 1.03 5.60
CA ALA A 75 -21.92 1.71 4.91
C ALA A 75 -21.49 2.35 3.58
N SER A 76 -22.22 2.05 2.50
CA SER A 76 -21.90 2.53 1.14
C SER A 76 -21.86 4.04 0.99
N ASP A 77 -22.78 4.73 1.67
CA ASP A 77 -22.97 6.17 1.52
C ASP A 77 -21.86 6.93 2.27
N PHE A 78 -21.54 6.50 3.49
CA PHE A 78 -20.39 6.99 4.25
C PHE A 78 -19.07 6.74 3.51
N ARG A 79 -18.89 5.55 2.93
CA ARG A 79 -17.70 5.23 2.14
C ARG A 79 -17.49 6.24 1.01
N GLN A 80 -18.55 6.63 0.31
CA GLN A 80 -18.41 7.59 -0.79
C GLN A 80 -17.97 8.98 -0.29
N SER A 81 -18.50 9.43 0.85
CA SER A 81 -18.07 10.67 1.49
C SER A 81 -16.60 10.61 1.92
N ILE A 82 -16.14 9.47 2.47
CA ILE A 82 -14.74 9.29 2.86
C ILE A 82 -13.82 9.32 1.64
N LEU A 83 -14.17 8.62 0.57
CA LEU A 83 -13.40 8.61 -0.68
C LEU A 83 -13.28 10.01 -1.28
N GLN A 84 -14.38 10.76 -1.31
CA GLN A 84 -14.37 12.13 -1.77
C GLN A 84 -13.47 12.99 -0.91
N ARG A 85 -13.60 12.89 0.43
CA ARG A 85 -12.81 13.70 1.35
C ARG A 85 -11.32 13.41 1.27
N LEU A 86 -10.93 12.14 1.17
CA LEU A 86 -9.53 11.73 0.97
C LEU A 86 -8.97 12.27 -0.36
N SER A 87 -9.78 12.28 -1.42
CA SER A 87 -9.40 12.88 -2.70
C SER A 87 -9.22 14.40 -2.62
N GLU A 88 -10.07 15.10 -1.88
CA GLU A 88 -9.93 16.54 -1.63
C GLU A 88 -8.66 16.88 -0.83
N LEU A 89 -8.25 15.97 0.06
CA LEU A 89 -6.98 16.06 0.81
C LEU A 89 -5.76 15.63 -0.02
N GLY A 90 -5.95 15.17 -1.26
CA GLY A 90 -4.86 14.82 -2.19
C GLY A 90 -4.49 13.33 -2.26
N ALA A 91 -5.19 12.45 -1.53
CA ALA A 91 -4.97 11.01 -1.61
C ALA A 91 -5.68 10.39 -2.83
N SER A 92 -5.10 9.31 -3.36
CA SER A 92 -5.72 8.48 -4.40
C SER A 92 -6.26 7.19 -3.79
N CYS A 93 -7.53 6.86 -4.03
CA CYS A 93 -8.14 5.66 -3.44
C CYS A 93 -8.27 4.51 -4.43
N GLY A 94 -7.79 3.31 -4.04
CA GLY A 94 -8.00 2.06 -4.75
C GLY A 94 -9.17 1.29 -4.17
N ILE A 95 -10.24 1.12 -4.96
CA ILE A 95 -11.51 0.50 -4.54
C ILE A 95 -11.72 -0.84 -5.26
N THR A 96 -12.26 -1.83 -4.56
CA THR A 96 -12.80 -3.04 -5.19
C THR A 96 -14.32 -3.08 -5.00
N LYS A 97 -15.08 -3.21 -6.09
CA LYS A 97 -16.55 -3.23 -6.02
C LYS A 97 -17.04 -4.34 -5.10
N GLY A 98 -18.00 -4.02 -4.24
CA GLY A 98 -18.62 -4.98 -3.32
C GLY A 98 -17.84 -5.27 -2.04
N LEU A 99 -16.71 -4.60 -1.80
CA LEU A 99 -15.95 -4.72 -0.54
C LEU A 99 -16.02 -3.44 0.29
N SER A 100 -16.11 -3.57 1.61
CA SER A 100 -16.14 -2.46 2.59
C SER A 100 -14.76 -1.87 2.86
N LEU A 101 -13.71 -2.62 2.55
CA LEU A 101 -12.33 -2.12 2.61
C LEU A 101 -12.08 -1.18 1.40
N PHE A 102 -11.08 -0.30 1.45
CA PHE A 102 -10.37 0.40 0.34
C PHE A 102 -8.95 0.80 0.75
N THR A 103 -8.12 1.15 -0.23
CA THR A 103 -6.73 1.59 -0.01
C THR A 103 -6.63 3.07 -0.31
N ALA A 104 -5.87 3.82 0.49
CA ALA A 104 -5.54 5.22 0.25
C ALA A 104 -4.02 5.33 0.00
N ASP A 105 -3.64 5.72 -1.21
CA ASP A 105 -2.29 6.09 -1.62
C ASP A 105 -2.08 7.58 -1.36
N ILE A 106 -1.07 7.91 -0.57
CA ILE A 106 -0.77 9.28 -0.14
C ILE A 106 0.60 9.63 -0.74
N PRO A 107 0.65 10.54 -1.73
CA PRO A 107 1.90 11.05 -2.30
C PRO A 107 2.75 11.82 -1.28
N PRO A 108 4.10 11.83 -1.40
CA PRO A 108 5.00 12.46 -0.43
C PRO A 108 4.80 13.98 -0.26
N GLU A 109 4.22 14.65 -1.24
CA GLU A 109 3.87 16.08 -1.20
C GLU A 109 2.57 16.38 -0.46
N VAL A 110 1.77 15.37 -0.12
CA VAL A 110 0.49 15.52 0.57
C VAL A 110 0.70 15.57 2.08
N ASP A 111 -0.09 16.40 2.76
CA ASP A 111 -0.09 16.49 4.21
C ASP A 111 -0.71 15.22 4.83
N PHE A 112 0.15 14.27 5.18
CA PHE A 112 -0.24 13.04 5.86
C PHE A 112 -0.97 13.32 7.17
N ALA A 113 -0.58 14.35 7.94
CA ALA A 113 -1.20 14.64 9.23
C ALA A 113 -2.66 15.08 9.08
N ALA A 114 -2.99 15.80 7.99
CA ALA A 114 -4.37 16.17 7.68
C ALA A 114 -5.24 14.94 7.33
N ILE A 115 -4.69 13.97 6.59
CA ILE A 115 -5.38 12.71 6.29
C ILE A 115 -5.55 11.86 7.56
N ASP A 116 -4.50 11.74 8.35
CA ASP A 116 -4.48 10.97 9.59
C ASP A 116 -5.49 11.52 10.59
N ALA A 117 -5.48 12.84 10.83
CA ALA A 117 -6.44 13.49 11.71
C ALA A 117 -7.89 13.34 11.22
N TYR A 118 -8.11 13.37 9.90
CA TYR A 118 -9.44 13.14 9.35
C TYR A 118 -9.92 11.70 9.63
N LEU A 119 -9.10 10.70 9.30
CA LEU A 119 -9.46 9.30 9.49
C LEU A 119 -9.62 8.95 10.98
N ASP A 120 -8.77 9.47 11.86
CA ASP A 120 -8.90 9.35 13.31
C ASP A 120 -10.22 9.94 13.82
N SER A 121 -10.61 11.12 13.33
CA SER A 121 -11.84 11.81 13.77
C SER A 121 -13.14 11.08 13.42
N ILE A 122 -13.11 10.20 12.41
CA ILE A 122 -14.27 9.43 11.96
C ILE A 122 -14.19 7.95 12.33
N SER A 123 -13.05 7.49 12.87
CA SER A 123 -12.87 6.09 13.22
C SER A 123 -13.57 5.78 14.53
N ASP A 124 -14.36 4.71 14.54
CA ASP A 124 -15.08 4.21 15.71
C ASP A 124 -14.64 2.79 16.11
N GLY A 125 -13.86 2.12 15.26
CA GLY A 125 -13.35 0.77 15.49
C GLY A 125 -14.34 -0.35 15.16
N GLU A 126 -15.57 -0.01 14.72
CA GLU A 126 -16.62 -0.97 14.36
C GLU A 126 -17.00 -0.80 12.88
N ASP A 127 -17.59 0.34 12.53
CA ASP A 127 -18.10 0.64 11.18
C ASP A 127 -17.04 1.32 10.31
N ILE A 128 -16.15 2.09 10.95
CA ILE A 128 -15.05 2.82 10.31
C ILE A 128 -13.75 2.58 11.08
N ALA A 129 -12.81 1.94 10.40
CA ALA A 129 -11.47 1.68 10.92
C ALA A 129 -10.44 1.91 9.82
N TYR A 130 -9.21 2.25 10.20
CA TYR A 130 -8.10 2.32 9.28
C TYR A 130 -6.82 1.79 9.91
N GLU A 131 -5.88 1.40 9.07
CA GLU A 131 -4.60 0.85 9.51
C GLU A 131 -3.47 1.27 8.55
N ASP A 132 -2.27 1.19 9.07
CA ASP A 132 -1.03 1.53 8.37
C ASP A 132 -0.53 0.33 7.55
N ALA A 133 -0.74 0.36 6.23
CA ALA A 133 -0.19 -0.68 5.34
C ALA A 133 1.29 -0.42 5.03
N CYS A 134 1.69 0.85 4.90
CA CYS A 134 3.08 1.27 4.73
C CYS A 134 3.21 2.78 5.04
N LEU A 135 4.10 3.14 5.96
CA LEU A 135 4.34 4.54 6.36
C LEU A 135 5.73 5.01 5.92
N GLN A 136 5.76 6.12 5.18
CA GLN A 136 7.00 6.73 4.66
C GLN A 136 7.07 8.25 4.91
N HIS A 137 5.94 8.89 5.24
CA HIS A 137 5.91 10.33 5.52
C HIS A 137 6.73 10.70 6.76
N ASN A 138 7.25 11.93 6.76
CA ASN A 138 7.88 12.53 7.93
C ASN A 138 6.83 12.90 8.98
N GLY A 139 7.24 13.09 10.23
CA GLY A 139 6.33 13.47 11.33
C GLY A 139 5.52 12.33 11.95
N VAL A 140 5.50 11.14 11.34
CA VAL A 140 4.94 9.93 11.97
C VAL A 140 5.85 9.47 13.11
N GLY A 141 5.29 9.16 14.28
CA GLY A 141 6.05 8.69 15.43
C GLY A 141 6.80 7.37 15.17
N ASP A 142 7.99 7.23 15.76
CA ASP A 142 8.86 6.06 15.51
C ASP A 142 8.22 4.74 15.91
N ASP A 143 7.45 4.71 17.01
CA ASP A 143 6.77 3.49 17.47
C ASP A 143 5.73 3.01 16.47
N ARG A 144 4.87 3.92 15.98
CA ARG A 144 3.87 3.62 14.94
C ARG A 144 4.52 3.12 13.64
N ARG A 145 5.65 3.70 13.24
CA ARG A 145 6.41 3.20 12.08
C ARG A 145 6.91 1.78 12.31
N ARG A 146 7.49 1.49 13.48
CA ARG A 146 7.99 0.15 13.81
C ARG A 146 6.87 -0.89 13.83
N GLU A 147 5.70 -0.55 14.34
CA GLU A 147 4.52 -1.41 14.31
C GLU A 147 4.08 -1.70 12.87
N CYS A 148 4.00 -0.68 12.02
CA CYS A 148 3.70 -0.83 10.61
C CYS A 148 4.75 -1.71 9.88
N GLU A 149 6.04 -1.49 10.15
CA GLU A 149 7.14 -2.29 9.59
C GLU A 149 7.13 -3.75 10.07
N ALA A 150 6.71 -4.00 11.32
CA ALA A 150 6.60 -5.36 11.86
C ALA A 150 5.54 -6.20 11.13
N MET A 151 4.53 -5.57 10.53
CA MET A 151 3.53 -6.25 9.69
C MET A 151 3.99 -6.49 8.25
N ALA A 152 5.14 -5.94 7.84
CA ALA A 152 5.58 -5.96 6.45
C ALA A 152 5.71 -7.37 5.88
N THR A 153 4.94 -7.64 4.83
CA THR A 153 5.03 -8.88 4.05
C THR A 153 6.23 -8.90 3.10
N VAL A 154 6.75 -7.72 2.75
CA VAL A 154 8.00 -7.52 2.02
C VAL A 154 8.92 -6.69 2.90
N PRO A 155 10.02 -7.27 3.43
CA PRO A 155 10.86 -6.57 4.39
C PRO A 155 11.62 -5.41 3.75
N LEU A 156 11.83 -4.34 4.51
CA LEU A 156 12.71 -3.24 4.13
C LEU A 156 14.17 -3.64 4.34
N ARG A 157 15.00 -3.47 3.30
CA ARG A 157 16.45 -3.67 3.36
C ARG A 157 17.15 -2.51 2.68
N LEU A 158 17.29 -1.40 3.40
CA LEU A 158 18.14 -0.29 3.00
C LEU A 158 19.59 -0.69 3.28
N HIS A 159 20.44 -0.71 2.26
CA HIS A 159 21.87 -1.01 2.38
C HIS A 159 22.67 0.29 2.49
#